data_AF-A0A7S2B1M3-F1
#
_entry.id   AF-A0A7S2B1M3-F1
#
_cell.length_a   1.000
_cell.length_b   1.000
_cell.length_c   1.000
_cell.angle_alpha   90.00
_cell.angle_beta   90.00
_cell.angle_gamma   90.00
#
_symmetry.space_group_name_H-M   'P 1'
#
loop_
_entity.id
_entity.type
_entity.pdbx_description
1 polymer ?
#
loop_
_entity_poly.entity_id
_entity_poly.type
_entity_poly.pdbx_seq_one_letter_code
_entity_poly.pdbx_strand_id
1 'polypeptide(L)'
;NGKDPASSRMEFVESTLKPYIESGVAIIVSTISAVEHSLFGGADGLAFVYFEGNSKASKDQATVKATLDELWKRLRPGGILAGHDFTRAHLGVAHAVSEFAVRHGLTLYLTQVQVKRVDVQGNEIPPCCPSWYFFKPNADGSMHANEEKAPGVVATVNAMPMKSYSLAA
;
A
#
# COMPACT_ATOMS: atom_id res chain seq x y z
N ASN A 1 -27.26 23.63 -1.27
CA ASN A 1 -26.75 22.89 -2.44
C ASN A 1 -26.22 21.53 -1.99
N GLY A 2 -27.12 20.56 -1.82
CA GLY A 2 -26.81 19.25 -1.23
C GLY A 2 -26.25 18.25 -2.24
N LYS A 3 -25.01 18.44 -2.67
CA LYS A 3 -24.26 17.35 -3.31
C LYS A 3 -23.72 16.41 -2.22
N ASP A 4 -23.79 15.10 -2.47
CA ASP A 4 -23.14 14.08 -1.66
C ASP A 4 -21.63 14.40 -1.55
N PRO A 5 -21.04 14.49 -0.35
CA PRO A 5 -19.60 14.72 -0.17
C PRO A 5 -18.71 13.71 -0.92
N ALA A 6 -19.21 12.51 -1.21
CA ALA A 6 -18.49 11.53 -2.02
C ALA A 6 -18.48 11.90 -3.51
N SER A 7 -19.59 12.43 -4.05
CA SER A 7 -19.66 12.85 -5.46
C SER A 7 -18.83 14.10 -5.73
N SER A 8 -18.76 15.03 -4.79
CA SER A 8 -17.87 16.20 -4.91
C SER A 8 -16.39 15.83 -4.92
N ARG A 9 -15.99 14.79 -4.18
CA ARG A 9 -14.60 14.32 -4.16
C ARG A 9 -14.22 13.59 -5.45
N MET A 10 -15.09 12.76 -6.01
CA MET A 10 -14.82 12.11 -7.30
C MET A 10 -14.73 13.14 -8.43
N GLU A 11 -15.70 14.06 -8.53
CA GLU A 11 -15.67 15.16 -9.50
C GLU A 11 -14.36 15.98 -9.38
N PHE A 12 -13.93 16.28 -8.15
CA PHE A 12 -12.66 16.97 -7.89
C PHE A 12 -11.44 16.19 -8.40
N VAL A 13 -11.34 14.89 -8.06
CA VAL A 13 -10.22 14.04 -8.48
C VAL A 13 -10.18 13.92 -10.00
N GLU A 14 -11.31 13.65 -10.64
CA GLU A 14 -11.41 13.57 -12.09
C GLU A 14 -10.97 14.89 -12.76
N SER A 15 -11.45 16.03 -12.28
CA SER A 15 -11.06 17.34 -12.82
C SER A 15 -9.55 17.61 -12.71
N THR A 16 -8.92 17.14 -11.64
CA THR A 16 -7.49 17.32 -11.38
C THR A 16 -6.64 16.42 -12.28
N LEU A 17 -7.12 15.22 -12.59
CA LEU A 17 -6.42 14.25 -13.43
C LEU A 17 -6.67 14.47 -14.93
N LYS A 18 -7.79 15.11 -15.29
CA LYS A 18 -8.22 15.32 -16.67
C LYS A 18 -7.12 15.83 -17.62
N PRO A 19 -6.32 16.86 -17.29
CA PRO A 19 -5.25 17.33 -18.19
C PRO A 19 -4.18 16.26 -18.48
N TYR A 20 -3.88 15.41 -17.50
CA TYR A 20 -2.91 14.32 -17.65
C TYR A 20 -3.48 13.16 -18.47
N ILE A 21 -4.77 12.89 -18.33
CA ILE A 21 -5.48 11.87 -19.12
C ILE A 21 -5.58 12.30 -20.58
N GLU A 22 -6.03 13.54 -20.83
CA GLU A 22 -6.20 14.09 -22.17
C GLU A 22 -4.86 14.25 -22.91
N SER A 23 -3.76 14.47 -22.19
CA SER A 23 -2.41 14.50 -22.78
C SER A 23 -1.80 13.12 -23.01
N GLY A 24 -2.44 12.04 -22.54
CA GLY A 24 -1.91 10.67 -22.62
C GLY A 24 -0.78 10.36 -21.63
N VAL A 25 -0.47 11.28 -20.71
CA VAL A 25 0.54 11.10 -19.66
C VAL A 25 0.04 10.14 -18.57
N ALA A 26 -1.28 10.09 -18.35
CA ALA A 26 -1.91 9.23 -17.35
C ALA A 26 -3.07 8.43 -17.95
N ILE A 27 -3.29 7.23 -17.43
CA ILE A 27 -4.47 6.41 -17.71
C ILE A 27 -5.08 6.02 -16.38
N ILE A 28 -6.37 6.30 -16.17
CA ILE A 28 -7.10 5.77 -15.01
C ILE A 28 -7.53 4.36 -15.34
N VAL A 29 -7.17 3.43 -14.46
CA VAL A 29 -7.45 2.01 -14.58
C VAL A 29 -8.40 1.64 -13.43
N SER A 30 -9.69 1.43 -13.73
CA SER A 30 -10.76 1.41 -12.72
C SER A 30 -11.03 0.03 -12.10
N THR A 31 -10.40 -1.03 -12.58
CA THR A 31 -10.61 -2.40 -12.10
C THR A 31 -9.47 -3.26 -12.59
N ILE A 32 -8.85 -4.08 -11.73
CA ILE A 32 -7.97 -5.18 -12.16
C ILE A 32 -8.83 -6.19 -12.94
N SER A 33 -9.21 -5.85 -14.17
CA SER A 33 -9.99 -6.70 -15.06
C SER A 33 -9.05 -7.70 -15.73
N ALA A 34 -9.57 -8.85 -16.14
CA ALA A 34 -8.80 -9.90 -16.80
C ALA A 34 -8.05 -9.41 -18.06
N VAL A 35 -8.44 -8.26 -18.63
CA VAL A 35 -7.81 -7.63 -19.80
C VAL A 35 -6.45 -6.96 -19.45
N GLU A 36 -6.23 -6.62 -18.18
CA GLU A 36 -5.06 -5.86 -17.70
C GLU A 36 -3.85 -6.72 -17.35
N HIS A 37 -4.00 -8.05 -17.37
CA HIS A 37 -2.85 -8.96 -17.29
C HIS A 37 -1.79 -8.67 -18.37
N SER A 38 -2.21 -8.12 -19.52
CA SER A 38 -1.30 -7.70 -20.59
C SER A 38 -0.53 -6.41 -20.26
N LEU A 39 -1.11 -5.49 -19.49
CA LEU A 39 -0.51 -4.20 -19.13
C LEU A 39 0.50 -4.30 -18.00
N PHE A 40 0.31 -5.26 -17.09
CA PHE A 40 1.14 -5.37 -15.88
C PHE A 40 2.11 -6.57 -15.90
N GLY A 41 2.50 -6.99 -17.10
CA GLY A 41 3.54 -7.99 -17.33
C GLY A 41 2.93 -9.36 -17.59
N GLY A 42 3.03 -9.82 -18.85
CA GLY A 42 2.45 -11.07 -19.36
C GLY A 42 2.74 -12.32 -18.53
N ALA A 43 3.54 -13.27 -19.01
CA ALA A 43 3.82 -14.50 -18.26
C ALA A 43 4.60 -14.25 -16.95
N ASP A 44 5.22 -13.08 -16.81
CA ASP A 44 6.20 -12.77 -15.77
C ASP A 44 5.63 -12.15 -14.49
N GLY A 45 4.35 -11.75 -14.46
CA GLY A 45 3.69 -11.18 -13.28
C GLY A 45 4.01 -9.70 -12.97
N LEU A 46 3.41 -9.18 -11.90
CA LEU A 46 3.46 -7.75 -11.53
C LEU A 46 4.84 -7.36 -10.98
N ALA A 47 5.46 -6.28 -11.48
CA ALA A 47 6.73 -5.78 -10.95
C ALA A 47 6.57 -4.91 -9.69
N PHE A 48 5.47 -4.17 -9.59
CA PHE A 48 5.17 -3.26 -8.50
C PHE A 48 3.66 -3.25 -8.26
N VAL A 49 3.27 -3.26 -6.99
CA VAL A 49 1.88 -3.14 -6.56
C VAL A 49 1.81 -2.13 -5.43
N TYR A 50 0.91 -1.15 -5.54
CA TYR A 50 0.62 -0.19 -4.47
C TYR A 50 -0.82 -0.37 -3.99
N PHE A 51 -0.98 -0.75 -2.73
CA PHE A 51 -2.26 -0.94 -2.06
C PHE A 51 -2.65 0.31 -1.25
N GLU A 52 -3.77 0.94 -1.60
CA GLU A 52 -4.32 2.06 -0.85
C GLU A 52 -5.46 1.59 0.06
N GLY A 53 -5.23 1.68 1.38
CA GLY A 53 -6.09 1.15 2.43
C GLY A 53 -7.22 2.09 2.87
N ASN A 54 -7.73 2.96 1.98
CA ASN A 54 -8.71 3.98 2.36
C ASN A 54 -10.18 3.68 1.94
N SER A 55 -10.50 2.42 1.61
CA SER A 55 -11.90 2.00 1.43
C SER A 55 -12.53 1.62 2.78
N LYS A 56 -13.88 1.55 2.85
CA LYS A 56 -14.53 0.96 4.04
C LYS A 56 -14.04 -0.47 4.32
N ALA A 57 -13.65 -1.20 3.27
CA ALA A 57 -13.19 -2.57 3.34
C ALA A 57 -11.78 -2.72 3.95
N SER A 58 -10.92 -1.70 3.85
CA SER A 58 -9.58 -1.70 4.44
C SER A 58 -9.53 -1.29 5.91
N LYS A 59 -10.69 -0.95 6.50
CA LYS A 59 -10.87 -0.92 7.96
C LYS A 59 -11.03 -2.32 8.56
N ASP A 60 -11.33 -3.33 7.73
CA ASP A 60 -11.38 -4.73 8.14
C ASP A 60 -10.04 -5.43 7.86
N GLN A 61 -9.43 -5.93 8.93
CA GLN A 61 -8.15 -6.63 8.87
C GLN A 61 -8.20 -7.88 7.99
N ALA A 62 -9.31 -8.62 7.99
CA ALA A 62 -9.43 -9.86 7.23
C ALA A 62 -9.40 -9.59 5.71
N THR A 63 -10.12 -8.56 5.27
CA THR A 63 -10.11 -8.13 3.87
C THR A 63 -8.71 -7.65 3.43
N VAL A 64 -8.00 -6.89 4.28
CA VAL A 64 -6.62 -6.48 3.97
C VAL A 64 -5.72 -7.70 3.83
N LYS A 65 -5.79 -8.68 4.74
CA LYS A 65 -5.00 -9.92 4.66
C LYS A 65 -5.24 -10.69 3.36
N ALA A 66 -6.51 -10.91 3.02
CA ALA A 66 -6.89 -11.62 1.80
C ALA A 66 -6.37 -10.90 0.55
N THR A 67 -6.43 -9.56 0.55
CA THR A 67 -5.94 -8.74 -0.57
C THR A 67 -4.42 -8.82 -0.69
N LEU A 68 -3.69 -8.71 0.43
CA LEU A 68 -2.23 -8.86 0.43
C LEU A 68 -1.80 -10.23 -0.11
N ASP A 69 -2.50 -11.30 0.28
CA ASP A 69 -2.23 -12.65 -0.20
C ASP A 69 -2.46 -12.80 -1.70
N GLU A 70 -3.53 -12.23 -2.22
CA GLU A 70 -3.82 -12.28 -3.66
C GLU A 70 -2.81 -11.48 -4.47
N LEU A 71 -2.49 -10.27 -4.03
CA LEU A 71 -1.51 -9.42 -4.69
C LEU A 71 -0.11 -10.05 -4.65
N TRP A 72 0.26 -10.66 -3.52
CA TRP A 72 1.56 -11.33 -3.38
C TRP A 72 1.73 -12.51 -4.34
N LYS A 73 0.66 -13.27 -4.62
CA LYS A 73 0.70 -14.36 -5.61
C LYS A 73 0.97 -13.85 -7.01
N ARG A 74 0.38 -12.69 -7.36
CA ARG A 74 0.53 -12.06 -8.68
C ARG A 74 1.82 -11.28 -8.85
N LEU A 75 2.43 -10.85 -7.73
CA LEU A 75 3.70 -10.16 -7.73
C LEU A 75 4.81 -11.11 -8.18
N ARG A 76 5.62 -10.69 -9.14
CA ARG A 76 6.75 -11.48 -9.63
C ARG A 76 7.87 -11.57 -8.60
N PRO A 77 8.72 -12.59 -8.64
CA PRO A 77 9.96 -12.61 -7.85
C PRO A 77 10.79 -11.35 -8.09
N GLY A 78 11.33 -10.77 -7.02
CA GLY A 78 12.02 -9.47 -7.08
C GLY A 78 11.09 -8.25 -7.20
N GLY A 79 9.77 -8.43 -7.27
CA GLY A 79 8.81 -7.33 -7.27
C GLY A 79 8.65 -6.65 -5.91
N ILE A 80 7.94 -5.52 -5.89
CA ILE A 80 7.66 -4.75 -4.67
C ILE A 80 6.16 -4.72 -4.40
N LEU A 81 5.76 -5.11 -3.19
CA LEU A 81 4.42 -4.86 -2.66
C LEU A 81 4.49 -3.69 -1.69
N ALA A 82 3.78 -2.62 -1.98
CA ALA A 82 3.76 -1.40 -1.19
C ALA A 82 2.33 -0.98 -0.83
N GLY A 83 2.19 -0.05 0.10
CA GLY A 83 0.92 0.58 0.41
C GLY A 83 1.06 1.75 1.38
N HIS A 84 -0.08 2.25 1.83
CA HIS A 84 -0.17 3.39 2.76
C HIS A 84 -0.77 2.99 4.12
N ASP A 85 -0.99 3.98 4.98
CA ASP A 85 -1.81 3.87 6.20
C ASP A 85 -1.23 3.02 7.33
N PHE A 86 0.10 2.89 7.44
CA PHE A 86 0.70 2.14 8.56
C PHE A 86 0.68 2.96 9.88
N THR A 87 -0.48 3.04 10.54
CA THR A 87 -0.68 3.84 11.77
C THR A 87 -1.74 3.27 12.70
N ARG A 88 -1.80 3.80 13.94
CA ARG A 88 -2.86 3.48 14.91
C ARG A 88 -4.27 3.91 14.46
N ALA A 89 -4.39 4.86 13.54
CA ALA A 89 -5.69 5.23 12.98
C ALA A 89 -6.25 4.16 12.04
N HIS A 90 -5.37 3.27 11.53
CA HIS A 90 -5.67 2.23 10.54
C HIS A 90 -5.17 0.88 11.04
N LEU A 91 -5.58 0.47 12.25
CA LEU A 91 -5.09 -0.75 12.90
C LEU A 91 -5.25 -2.00 12.04
N GLY A 92 -6.34 -2.10 11.26
CA GLY A 92 -6.55 -3.21 10.34
C GLY A 92 -5.40 -3.37 9.33
N VAL A 93 -4.93 -2.26 8.77
CA VAL A 93 -3.77 -2.23 7.86
C VAL A 93 -2.49 -2.55 8.62
N ALA A 94 -2.21 -1.84 9.72
CA ALA A 94 -0.98 -2.01 10.47
C ALA A 94 -0.80 -3.46 10.98
N HIS A 95 -1.86 -4.09 11.47
CA HIS A 95 -1.82 -5.49 11.91
C HIS A 95 -1.68 -6.46 10.75
N ALA A 96 -2.48 -6.31 9.68
CA ALA A 96 -2.40 -7.20 8.51
C ALA A 96 -1.00 -7.17 7.86
N VAL A 97 -0.42 -5.99 7.70
CA VAL A 97 0.93 -5.80 7.14
C VAL A 97 2.00 -6.41 8.05
N SER A 98 1.92 -6.16 9.36
CA SER A 98 2.87 -6.72 10.33
C SER A 98 2.82 -8.25 10.36
N GLU A 99 1.63 -8.85 10.41
CA GLU A 99 1.47 -10.30 10.36
C GLU A 99 1.93 -10.89 9.03
N PHE A 100 1.68 -10.19 7.92
CA PHE A 100 2.15 -10.60 6.60
C PHE A 100 3.68 -10.68 6.58
N ALA A 101 4.36 -9.65 7.11
CA ALA A 101 5.81 -9.62 7.20
C ALA A 101 6.37 -10.81 8.00
N VAL A 102 5.80 -11.06 9.19
CA VAL A 102 6.23 -12.16 10.07
C VAL A 102 6.02 -13.53 9.40
N ARG A 103 4.85 -13.77 8.80
CA ARG A 103 4.51 -15.05 8.15
C ARG A 103 5.42 -15.39 6.97
N HIS A 104 5.87 -14.39 6.22
CA HIS A 104 6.72 -14.57 5.04
C HIS A 104 8.21 -14.34 5.31
N GLY A 105 8.61 -14.06 6.56
CA GLY A 105 10.01 -13.78 6.91
C GLY A 105 10.57 -12.53 6.22
N LEU A 106 9.74 -11.51 6.02
CA LEU A 106 10.09 -10.29 5.29
C LEU A 106 10.49 -9.15 6.24
N THR A 107 11.35 -8.27 5.75
CA THR A 107 11.61 -6.98 6.40
C THR A 107 10.51 -5.98 6.00
N LEU A 108 9.83 -5.41 6.99
CA LEU A 108 8.89 -4.32 6.80
C LEU A 108 9.64 -2.99 6.74
N TYR A 109 9.61 -2.34 5.58
CA TYR A 109 10.15 -1.00 5.42
C TYR A 109 9.04 0.04 5.53
N LEU A 110 9.29 1.12 6.25
CA LEU A 110 8.39 2.25 6.39
C LEU A 110 9.03 3.51 5.80
N THR A 111 8.24 4.32 5.09
CA THR A 111 8.68 5.68 4.78
C THR A 111 8.67 6.53 6.04
N GLN A 112 9.34 7.69 6.00
CA GLN A 112 9.19 8.67 7.06
C GLN A 112 7.72 9.12 7.18
N VAL A 113 7.34 9.53 8.39
CA VAL A 113 6.05 10.19 8.62
C VAL A 113 6.01 11.44 7.75
N GLN A 114 4.96 11.54 6.94
CA GLN A 114 4.84 12.65 6.01
C GLN A 114 4.56 13.93 6.79
N VAL A 115 5.42 14.92 6.64
CA VAL A 115 5.19 16.28 7.17
C VAL A 115 4.18 17.02 6.29
N LYS A 116 3.67 18.14 6.80
CA LYS A 116 2.82 19.05 6.03
C LYS A 116 3.52 19.42 4.72
N ARG A 117 2.81 19.34 3.60
CA ARG A 117 3.35 19.65 2.27
C ARG A 117 2.31 20.34 1.39
N VAL A 118 2.68 20.62 0.16
CA VAL A 118 1.82 21.25 -0.84
C VAL A 118 1.61 20.28 -2.00
N ASP A 119 0.38 20.17 -2.52
CA ASP A 119 0.07 19.35 -3.69
C ASP A 119 0.50 20.02 -5.02
N VAL A 120 0.26 19.35 -6.14
CA VAL A 120 0.62 19.86 -7.48
C VAL A 120 -0.15 21.12 -7.90
N GLN A 121 -1.20 21.50 -7.16
CA GLN A 121 -2.02 22.70 -7.39
C GLN A 121 -1.72 23.82 -6.38
N GLY A 122 -0.81 23.61 -5.42
CA GLY A 122 -0.53 24.61 -4.40
C GLY A 122 -1.37 24.47 -3.11
N ASN A 123 -2.21 23.43 -2.99
CA ASN A 123 -3.03 23.24 -1.79
C ASN A 123 -2.23 22.58 -0.66
N GLU A 124 -2.52 22.95 0.58
CA GLU A 124 -1.87 22.32 1.74
C GLU A 124 -2.40 20.89 1.97
N ILE A 125 -1.49 19.94 2.04
CA ILE A 125 -1.74 18.56 2.48
C ILE A 125 -1.28 18.44 3.95
N PRO A 126 -2.16 18.03 4.87
CA PRO A 126 -1.79 17.82 6.26
C PRO A 126 -0.78 16.65 6.40
N PRO A 127 -0.08 16.55 7.54
CA PRO A 127 0.74 15.38 7.84
C PRO A 127 -0.04 14.09 7.65
N CYS A 128 0.60 13.08 7.08
CA CYS A 128 -0.06 11.83 6.69
C CYS A 128 0.70 10.61 7.21
N CYS A 129 0.01 9.46 7.19
CA CYS A 129 0.54 8.17 7.58
C CYS A 129 1.82 7.83 6.77
N PRO A 130 2.76 7.06 7.34
CA PRO A 130 3.84 6.50 6.54
C PRO A 130 3.30 5.43 5.57
N SER A 131 3.91 5.38 4.39
CA SER A 131 3.81 4.23 3.49
C SER A 131 4.63 3.07 4.02
N TRP A 132 4.32 1.87 3.54
CA TRP A 132 5.05 0.65 3.83
C TRP A 132 5.37 -0.11 2.54
N TYR A 133 6.41 -0.95 2.55
CA TYR A 133 6.69 -1.84 1.43
C TYR A 133 7.49 -3.09 1.83
N PHE A 134 7.39 -4.11 0.97
CA PHE A 134 8.11 -5.37 0.99
C PHE A 134 8.78 -5.62 -0.35
N PHE A 135 9.97 -6.19 -0.29
CA PHE A 135 10.60 -6.83 -1.45
C PHE A 135 10.22 -8.31 -1.48
N LYS A 136 9.72 -8.78 -2.62
CA LYS A 136 9.55 -10.22 -2.85
C LYS A 136 10.92 -10.84 -3.18
N PRO A 137 11.30 -11.96 -2.56
CA PRO A 137 12.52 -12.66 -2.94
C PRO A 137 12.56 -12.96 -4.45
N ASN A 138 13.76 -13.01 -5.00
CA ASN A 138 13.98 -13.48 -6.37
C ASN A 138 13.62 -14.96 -6.50
N ALA A 139 13.54 -15.45 -7.74
CA ALA A 139 13.13 -16.82 -8.02
C ALA A 139 14.09 -17.87 -7.44
N ASP A 140 15.37 -17.50 -7.28
CA ASP A 140 16.42 -18.29 -6.63
C ASP A 140 16.40 -18.19 -5.09
N GLY A 141 15.44 -17.46 -4.52
CA GLY A 141 15.31 -17.20 -3.09
C GLY A 141 16.26 -16.12 -2.57
N SER A 142 17.10 -15.52 -3.42
CA SER A 142 17.94 -14.39 -3.01
C SER A 142 17.07 -13.19 -2.67
N MET A 143 17.45 -12.48 -1.61
CA MET A 143 16.91 -11.15 -1.34
C MET A 143 17.64 -10.13 -2.22
N HIS A 144 16.97 -9.03 -2.57
CA HIS A 144 17.64 -7.90 -3.22
C HIS A 144 18.84 -7.47 -2.38
N ALA A 145 20.01 -7.41 -3.02
CA ALA A 145 21.27 -7.02 -2.40
C ALA A 145 21.25 -5.51 -2.06
N ASN A 146 20.52 -5.15 -1.00
CA ASN A 146 20.66 -3.87 -0.32
C ASN A 146 21.00 -4.16 1.15
N GLU A 147 22.17 -4.77 1.33
CA GLU A 147 22.85 -4.93 2.63
C GLU A 147 23.90 -3.84 2.88
N GLU A 148 23.78 -2.66 2.27
CA GLU A 148 24.24 -1.49 3.00
C GLU A 148 23.18 -1.19 4.04
N LYS A 149 23.42 -1.66 5.28
CA LYS A 149 22.71 -1.22 6.48
C LYS A 149 22.64 0.30 6.47
N ALA A 150 21.56 0.85 5.93
CA ALA A 150 21.24 2.25 6.13
C ALA A 150 21.18 2.46 7.65
N PRO A 151 21.93 3.40 8.23
CA PRO A 151 21.90 3.67 9.66
C PRO A 151 20.54 4.28 10.02
N GLY A 152 19.53 3.44 10.22
CA GLY A 152 18.16 3.87 10.42
C GLY A 152 17.23 2.70 10.68
N VAL A 153 17.05 2.37 11.96
CA VAL A 153 15.95 1.58 12.57
C VAL A 153 15.43 0.44 11.70
N VAL A 154 16.16 -0.68 11.70
CA VAL A 154 15.54 -1.98 11.42
C VAL A 154 14.62 -2.27 12.61
N ALA A 155 13.32 -2.07 12.44
CA ALA A 155 12.35 -2.66 13.35
C ALA A 155 12.35 -4.17 13.06
N THR A 156 13.28 -4.90 13.66
CA THR A 156 13.14 -6.35 13.77
C THR A 156 11.88 -6.57 14.58
N VAL A 157 10.78 -6.91 13.91
CA VAL A 157 9.55 -7.35 14.55
C VAL A 157 9.84 -8.71 15.17
N ASN A 158 10.55 -8.70 16.29
CA ASN A 158 10.45 -9.77 17.27
C ASN A 158 8.98 -9.78 17.68
N ALA A 159 8.30 -10.92 17.49
CA ALA A 159 6.90 -11.10 17.80
C ALA A 159 6.58 -10.42 19.14
N MET A 160 5.93 -9.25 19.09
CA MET A 160 5.47 -8.61 20.31
C MET A 160 4.48 -9.58 20.94
N PRO A 161 4.63 -9.93 22.23
CA PRO A 161 3.63 -10.76 22.89
C PRO A 161 2.28 -10.04 22.77
N MET A 162 1.33 -10.67 22.08
CA MET A 162 -0.05 -10.20 22.04
C MET A 162 -0.54 -10.15 23.49
N LYS A 163 -0.53 -8.95 24.10
CA LYS A 163 -1.31 -8.72 25.31
C LYS A 163 -2.76 -8.86 24.90
N SER A 164 -3.40 -9.93 25.35
CA SER A 164 -4.85 -10.11 25.27
C SER A 164 -5.50 -8.93 25.99
N TYR A 165 -6.05 -7.99 25.23
CA TYR A 165 -6.96 -7.00 25.79
C TYR A 165 -8.31 -7.69 25.96
N SER A 166 -8.57 -8.13 27.18
CA SER A 166 -9.92 -8.44 27.63
C SER A 166 -10.76 -7.17 27.50
N LEU A 167 -11.72 -7.18 26.57
CA LEU A 167 -12.82 -6.23 26.59
C LEU A 167 -13.69 -6.60 27.79
N ALA A 168 -13.60 -5.82 28.86
CA ALA A 168 -14.59 -5.90 29.93
C ALA A 168 -15.97 -5.57 29.34
N ALA A 169 -16.91 -6.47 29.56
CA ALA A 169 -18.33 -6.34 29.24
C ALA A 169 -19.00 -5.27 30.09
#